data_AF-A0A7V6RP56-F1
#
_entry.id   AF-A0A7V6RP56-F1
#
_cell.length_a   1.000
_cell.length_b   1.000
_cell.length_c   1.000
_cell.angle_alpha   90.00
_cell.angle_beta   90.00
_cell.angle_gamma   90.00
#
_symmetry.space_group_name_H-M   'P 1'
#
loop_
_entity.id
_entity.type
_entity.pdbx_description
1 polymer ?
#
loop_
_entity_poly.entity_id
_entity_poly.type
_entity_poly.pdbx_seq_one_letter_code
_entity_poly.pdbx_strand_id
1 'polypeptide(L)' 'MDKYVSVFLDYLHYERGFSDSTLAAYRSDLVKLSAFMQWEDGVSHWDQLSKRDILRFMAWQLDSGQAKATVA' A
#
# COMPACT_ATOMS: atom_id res chain seq x y z
N MET A 1 9.80 -2.05 -5.79
CA MET A 1 8.69 -1.36 -5.08
C MET A 1 9.18 -0.59 -3.85
N ASP A 2 9.93 -1.24 -2.94
CA ASP A 2 10.35 -0.71 -1.63
C ASP A 2 11.03 0.66 -1.62
N LYS A 3 11.96 0.91 -2.55
CA LYS A 3 12.62 2.22 -2.67
C LYS A 3 11.60 3.36 -2.80
N TYR A 4 10.56 3.16 -3.62
CA TYR A 4 9.53 4.18 -3.84
C TYR A 4 8.61 4.34 -2.63
N VAL A 5 8.35 3.25 -1.89
CA VAL A 5 7.63 3.31 -0.61
C VAL A 5 8.39 4.18 0.39
N SER A 6 9.71 3.99 0.52
CA SER A 6 10.53 4.82 1.42
C SER A 6 10.48 6.29 1.03
N VAL A 7 10.73 6.61 -0.26
CA VAL A 7 10.74 7.99 -0.74
C VAL A 7 9.38 8.68 -0.53
N PHE A 8 8.28 7.95 -0.73
CA PHE A 8 6.94 8.49 -0.50
C PHE A 8 6.67 8.76 0.99
N LEU A 9 7.11 7.85 1.89
CA LEU A 9 6.96 8.04 3.33
C LEU A 9 7.83 9.19 3.84
N ASP A 10 9.05 9.35 3.32
CA ASP A 10 9.92 10.48 3.65
C ASP A 10 9.26 11.81 3.23
N TYR A 11 8.65 11.84 2.04
CA TYR A 11 7.85 12.99 1.61
C TYR A 11 6.69 13.30 2.57
N LEU A 12 5.92 12.29 2.98
CA LEU A 12 4.82 12.49 3.92
C LEU A 12 5.31 12.98 5.30
N HIS A 13 6.47 12.51 5.74
CA HIS A 13 7.07 12.92 7.00
C HIS A 13 7.55 14.37 6.96
N TYR A 14 8.44 14.70 6.01
CA TYR A 14 9.13 15.98 5.99
C TYR A 14 8.31 17.11 5.37
N GLU A 15 7.57 16.84 4.29
CA GLU A 15 6.85 17.88 3.56
C GLU A 15 5.41 18.05 4.06
N ARG A 16 4.83 16.99 4.63
CA ARG A 16 3.41 16.99 5.04
C ARG A 16 3.22 16.87 6.56
N GLY A 17 4.29 16.62 7.31
CA GLY A 17 4.28 16.59 8.78
C GLY A 17 3.43 15.45 9.36
N PHE A 18 3.32 14.32 8.67
CA PHE A 18 2.53 13.19 9.16
C PHE A 18 3.21 12.56 10.38
N SER A 19 2.41 12.12 11.36
CA SER A 19 2.93 11.45 12.55
C SER A 19 3.50 10.08 12.23
N ASP A 20 4.41 9.59 13.09
CA ASP A 20 5.01 8.27 12.96
C ASP A 20 3.95 7.15 12.94
N SER A 21 2.85 7.31 13.69
CA SER A 21 1.74 6.36 13.70
C SER A 21 1.01 6.29 12.35
N THR A 22 0.77 7.44 11.71
CA THR A 22 0.17 7.49 10.37
C THR A 22 1.13 6.95 9.32
N LEU A 23 2.42 7.27 9.40
CA LEU A 23 3.44 6.74 8.50
C LEU A 23 3.58 5.22 8.61
N ALA A 24 3.50 4.66 9.83
CA ALA A 24 3.52 3.23 10.06
C ALA A 24 2.30 2.52 9.44
N ALA A 25 1.10 3.11 9.56
CA ALA A 25 -0.11 2.59 8.92
C ALA A 25 0.05 2.59 7.39
N TYR A 26 0.46 3.71 6.80
CA TYR A 26 0.70 3.83 5.36
C TYR A 26 1.75 2.83 4.86
N ARG A 27 2.87 2.66 5.60
CA ARG A 27 3.89 1.67 5.28
C ARG A 27 3.32 0.26 5.24
N SER A 28 2.53 -0.11 6.26
CA SER A 28 1.91 -1.43 6.36
C SER A 28 1.04 -1.72 5.13
N ASP A 29 0.19 -0.77 4.74
CA ASP A 29 -0.73 -0.93 3.62
C ASP A 29 0.02 -1.01 2.27
N LEU A 30 1.04 -0.16 2.06
CA LEU A 30 1.84 -0.17 0.83
C LEU A 30 2.68 -1.46 0.68
N VAL A 31 3.18 -2.01 1.78
CA VAL A 31 3.89 -3.30 1.78
C VAL A 31 2.94 -4.44 1.46
N LYS A 32 1.74 -4.47 2.06
CA LYS A 32 0.71 -5.48 1.74
C LYS A 32 0.31 -5.43 0.27
N LEU A 33 0.08 -4.23 -0.27
CA LEU A 33 -0.23 -4.05 -1.69
C LEU A 33 0.91 -4.57 -2.58
N SER A 34 2.16 -4.22 -2.25
CA SER A 34 3.32 -4.68 -3.02
C SER A 34 3.44 -6.21 -3.04
N ALA A 35 3.21 -6.86 -1.89
CA ALA A 35 3.24 -8.30 -1.78
C ALA A 35 2.08 -8.97 -2.55
N PHE A 36 0.87 -8.43 -2.43
CA PHE A 36 -0.31 -8.92 -3.16
C PHE A 36 -0.10 -8.85 -4.68
N MET A 37 0.43 -7.74 -5.17
CA MET A 37 0.72 -7.52 -6.60
C MET A 37 1.78 -8.47 -7.17
N GLN A 38 2.82 -8.75 -6.40
CA GLN A 38 3.84 -9.74 -6.78
C GLN A 38 3.28 -11.16 -6.83
N TRP A 39 2.36 -11.48 -5.93
CA TRP A 39 1.80 -12.83 -5.81
C TRP A 39 0.75 -13.14 -6.88
N GLU A 40 -0.17 -12.21 -7.17
CA GLU A 40 -1.30 -12.44 -8.09
C GLU A 40 -0.94 -12.22 -9.57
N ASP A 41 -0.33 -11.08 -9.90
CA ASP A 41 -0.17 -10.64 -11.29
C ASP A 41 1.31 -10.56 -11.71
N GLY A 42 2.26 -10.90 -10.83
CA GLY A 42 3.70 -10.80 -11.09
C GLY A 42 4.20 -9.37 -11.29
N VAL A 43 3.41 -8.38 -10.87
CA VAL A 43 3.73 -6.96 -11.01
C VAL A 43 4.85 -6.60 -10.04
N SER A 44 5.97 -6.12 -10.59
CA SER A 44 7.17 -5.78 -9.83
C SER A 44 7.47 -4.28 -9.78
N HIS A 45 6.75 -3.49 -10.56
CA HIS A 45 6.91 -2.04 -10.66
C HIS A 45 5.58 -1.27 -10.57
N TRP A 46 5.63 -0.08 -9.94
CA TRP A 46 4.45 0.75 -9.65
C TRP A 46 3.80 1.37 -10.89
N ASP A 47 4.54 1.54 -11.98
CA ASP A 47 4.05 2.04 -13.28
C ASP A 47 3.17 1.03 -14.03
N GLN A 48 3.25 -0.24 -13.64
CA GLN A 48 2.41 -1.32 -14.18
C GLN A 48 1.08 -1.45 -13.41
N LEU A 49 0.94 -0.75 -12.27
CA LEU A 49 -0.25 -0.83 -11.43
C LEU A 49 -1.44 -0.16 -12.13
N SER A 50 -2.50 -0.92 -12.38
CA SER A 50 -3.75 -0.41 -12.91
C SER A 50 -4.82 -0.23 -11.83
N LYS A 51 -5.84 0.58 -12.14
CA LYS A 51 -7.03 0.71 -11.28
C LYS A 51 -7.69 -0.65 -10.98
N ARG A 52 -7.65 -1.58 -11.93
CA ARG A 52 -8.22 -2.92 -11.76
C ARG A 52 -7.50 -3.69 -10.67
N ASP A 53 -6.19 -3.52 -10.56
CA ASP A 53 -5.36 -4.25 -9.61
C ASP A 53 -5.57 -3.73 -8.18
N ILE A 54 -5.77 -2.40 -8.06
CA ILE A 54 -6.20 -1.77 -6.80
C ILE A 54 -7.57 -2.27 -6.35
N LEU A 55 -8.54 -2.38 -7.26
CA LEU A 55 -9.86 -2.92 -6.94
C LEU A 55 -9.80 -4.39 -6.50
N ARG A 56 -8.95 -5.19 -7.14
CA ARG A 56 -8.71 -6.59 -6.75
C ARG A 56 -8.09 -6.69 -5.36
N PHE A 57 -7.11 -5.85 -5.05
CA PHE A 57 -6.51 -5.78 -3.72
C PHE A 57 -7.54 -5.42 -2.64
N MET A 58 -8.40 -4.42 -2.88
CA MET A 58 -9.45 -4.03 -1.93
C MET A 58 -10.47 -5.15 -1.71
N ALA A 59 -10.85 -5.88 -2.77
CA ALA A 59 -11.73 -7.03 -2.65
C ALA A 59 -11.07 -8.16 -1.83
N TRP A 60 -9.81 -8.48 -2.10
CA TRP A 60 -9.04 -9.45 -1.32
C TRP A 60 -8.91 -9.07 0.16
N GLN A 61 -8.70 -7.78 0.48
CA GLN A 61 -8.69 -7.30 1.87
C GLN A 61 -10.05 -7.50 2.55
N LEU A 62 -11.14 -7.21 1.85
CA LEU A 62 -12.51 -7.40 2.36
C LEU A 62 -12.79 -8.88 2.65
N ASP A 63 -12.45 -9.76 1.71
CA ASP A 63 -12.69 -11.20 1.77
C ASP A 63 -11.82 -11.90 2.83
N SER A 64 -10.60 -11.40 3.06
CA SER A 64 -9.70 -11.90 4.10
C SER A 64 -10.13 -11.55 5.54
N GLY A 65 -11.31 -10.94 5.71
CA GLY A 65 -11.84 -10.55 7.02
C GLY A 65 -11.16 -9.34 7.63
N GLN A 66 -10.33 -8.59 6.87
CA GLN A 66 -9.76 -7.30 7.32
C GLN A 66 -10.80 -6.15 7.30
N ALA A 67 -12.09 -6.48 7.40
CA ALA A 67 -13.17 -5.54 7.23
C ALA A 67 -13.52 -4.79 8.54
N LYS A 68 -13.46 -3.46 8.44
CA LYS A 68 -14.02 -2.42 9.34
C LYS A 68 -13.16 -1.95 10.53
N ALA A 69 -11.88 -1.64 10.31
CA ALA A 69 -11.15 -0.72 11.20
C ALA A 69 -9.86 -0.13 10.60
N THR A 70 -9.32 -0.72 9.53
CA THR A 70 -7.94 -0.41 9.09
C THR A 70 -7.90 -0.10 7.61
N VAL A 71 -8.61 0.95 7.22
CA VAL A 71 -8.28 1.74 6.02
C VAL A 71 -7.97 3.12 6.59
N ALA A 72 -6.68 3.45 6.68
CA ALA A 72 -6.21 4.69 7.28
C ALA A 72 -6.52 5.92 6.40
#